data_AF-A0A1F6ZQN2-F1
#
_entry.id   AF-A0A1F6ZQN2-F1
#
_cell.length_a   1.000
_cell.length_b   1.000
_cell.length_c   1.000
_cell.angle_alpha   90.00
_cell.angle_beta   90.00
_cell.angle_gamma   90.00
#
_symmetry.space_group_name_H-M   'P 1'
#
loop_
_entity.id
_entity.type
_entity.pdbx_description
1 polymer ?
#
loop_
_entity_poly.entity_id
_entity_poly.type
_entity_poly.pdbx_seq_one_letter_code
_entity_poly.pdbx_strand_id
1 'polypeptide(L)'
;SERRDFIEYTFLQSDWSYRDSFTGHTKSSGQEIVRFRGKIVWSNLYCGGMTAGNEALANQTFSFLKQALSQDESGFESLRGPHAFGDGEWQYSYTQKGLIDNFSGYEEIRYQDKVVFFHRAIGGTVS
;
A
#
# COMPACT_ATOMS: atom_id res chain seq x y z
N SER A 1 15.52 -2.19 13.28
CA SER A 1 14.90 -2.82 12.12
C SER A 1 15.24 -4.30 12.12
N GLU A 2 14.26 -5.20 11.94
CA GLU A 2 14.51 -6.65 11.78
C GLU A 2 15.19 -6.95 10.43
N ARG A 3 15.04 -6.06 9.44
CA ARG A 3 15.63 -6.19 8.10
C ARG A 3 16.58 -5.02 7.82
N ARG A 4 17.85 -5.32 7.60
CA ARG A 4 18.83 -4.30 7.20
C ARG A 4 18.32 -3.55 5.95
N ASP A 5 18.42 -2.23 5.96
CA ASP A 5 18.00 -1.31 4.88
C ASP A 5 16.48 -1.18 4.63
N PHE A 6 15.66 -1.70 5.54
CA PHE A 6 14.21 -1.48 5.56
C PHE A 6 13.83 -0.43 6.60
N ILE A 7 12.91 0.46 6.21
CA ILE A 7 12.13 1.31 7.11
C ILE A 7 10.99 0.46 7.65
N GLU A 8 10.71 0.59 8.95
CA GLU A 8 9.68 -0.20 9.61
C GLU A 8 8.70 0.68 10.39
N TYR A 9 7.41 0.40 10.20
CA TYR A 9 6.35 0.89 11.04
C TYR A 9 5.75 -0.28 11.81
N THR A 10 5.61 -0.12 13.13
CA THR A 10 5.06 -1.16 13.99
C THR A 10 3.89 -0.63 14.80
N PHE A 11 2.93 -1.51 15.05
CA PHE A 11 1.80 -1.23 15.93
C PHE A 11 1.52 -2.47 16.80
N LEU A 12 1.17 -2.25 18.06
CA LEU A 12 0.94 -3.32 19.04
C LEU A 12 -0.36 -3.02 19.79
N GLN A 13 -1.26 -4.00 19.85
CA GLN A 13 -2.50 -3.92 20.61
C GLN A 13 -2.86 -5.28 21.22
N SER A 14 -2.69 -5.41 22.54
CA SER A 14 -2.95 -6.65 23.27
C SER A 14 -2.17 -7.83 22.64
N ASP A 15 -2.86 -8.91 22.27
CA ASP A 15 -2.30 -10.10 21.63
C ASP A 15 -1.94 -9.89 20.15
N TRP A 16 -2.25 -8.74 19.56
CA TRP A 16 -2.04 -8.43 18.15
C TRP A 16 -0.81 -7.57 17.93
N SER A 17 -0.04 -7.87 16.88
CA SER A 17 0.99 -6.98 16.37
C SER A 17 0.95 -6.84 14.85
N TYR A 18 1.23 -5.62 14.39
CA TYR A 18 1.36 -5.26 13.00
C TYR A 18 2.76 -4.74 12.72
N ARG A 19 3.29 -5.09 11.56
CA ARG A 19 4.56 -4.57 11.06
C ARG A 19 4.45 -4.35 9.57
N ASP A 20 4.72 -3.13 9.14
CA ASP A 20 5.05 -2.80 7.75
C ASP A 20 6.57 -2.60 7.65
N SER A 21 7.20 -3.30 6.73
CA SER A 21 8.62 -3.19 6.43
C SER A 21 8.78 -2.93 4.94
N PHE A 22 9.35 -1.78 4.56
CA PHE A 22 9.58 -1.43 3.16
C PHE A 22 10.95 -0.82 2.90
N THR A 23 11.37 -0.86 1.64
CA THR A 23 12.62 -0.27 1.18
C THR A 23 12.44 0.42 -0.17
N GLY A 24 13.40 1.28 -0.52
CA GLY A 24 13.38 2.09 -1.73
C GLY A 24 12.63 3.42 -1.59
N HIS A 25 12.82 4.30 -2.57
CA HIS A 25 12.20 5.63 -2.60
C HIS A 25 11.29 5.78 -3.81
N THR A 26 11.85 5.93 -5.02
CA THR A 26 11.07 6.08 -6.26
C THR A 26 10.54 4.74 -6.76
N LYS A 27 11.24 3.64 -6.49
CA LYS A 27 10.75 2.28 -6.63
C LYS A 27 10.83 1.64 -5.26
N SER A 28 9.74 1.03 -4.81
CA SER A 28 9.64 0.47 -3.48
C SER A 28 9.04 -0.92 -3.49
N SER A 29 9.46 -1.70 -2.51
CA SER A 29 8.91 -3.01 -2.19
C SER A 29 8.77 -3.11 -0.69
N GLY A 30 7.66 -3.65 -0.23
CA GLY A 30 7.36 -3.76 1.18
C GLY A 30 6.49 -4.97 1.50
N GLN A 31 6.41 -5.23 2.80
CA GLN A 31 5.63 -6.32 3.34
C GLN A 31 4.95 -5.87 4.63
N GLU A 32 3.65 -6.14 4.70
CA GLU A 32 2.86 -6.00 5.91
C GLU A 32 2.62 -7.39 6.51
N ILE A 33 2.77 -7.49 7.83
CA ILE A 33 2.57 -8.72 8.59
C ILE A 33 1.69 -8.41 9.79
N VAL A 34 0.63 -9.21 9.95
CA VAL A 34 -0.18 -9.24 11.18
C VAL A 34 0.10 -10.53 11.93
N ARG A 35 0.30 -10.41 13.24
CA ARG A 35 0.48 -11.54 14.16
C ARG A 35 -0.59 -11.53 15.24
N PHE A 36 -1.00 -12.73 15.65
CA PHE A 36 -1.77 -12.96 16.86
C PHE A 36 -0.97 -13.88 17.79
N ARG A 37 -0.72 -13.44 19.03
CA ARG A 37 0.10 -14.13 20.04
C ARG A 37 1.47 -14.55 19.49
N GLY A 38 2.10 -13.65 18.72
CA GLY A 38 3.40 -13.87 18.11
C GLY A 38 3.42 -14.74 16.85
N LYS A 39 2.31 -15.39 16.47
CA LYS A 39 2.19 -16.17 15.25
C LYS A 39 1.69 -15.31 14.10
N ILE A 40 2.32 -15.42 12.92
CA ILE A 40 1.85 -14.75 11.71
C ILE A 40 0.52 -15.35 11.30
N VAL A 41 -0.49 -14.51 11.10
CA VAL A 41 -1.84 -14.91 10.69
C VAL A 41 -2.27 -14.27 9.37
N TRP A 42 -1.56 -13.23 8.93
CA TRP A 42 -1.82 -12.56 7.64
C TRP A 42 -0.54 -11.89 7.13
N SER A 43 -0.38 -11.88 5.81
CA SER A 43 0.75 -11.24 5.11
C SER A 43 0.27 -10.57 3.83
N ASN A 44 0.85 -9.41 3.53
CA ASN A 44 0.71 -8.71 2.25
C ASN A 44 2.08 -8.29 1.74
N LEU A 45 2.34 -8.49 0.46
CA LEU A 45 3.52 -8.02 -0.25
C LEU A 45 3.07 -6.99 -1.27
N TYR A 46 3.71 -5.82 -1.27
CA TYR A 46 3.44 -4.78 -2.25
C TYR A 46 4.72 -4.31 -2.92
N CYS A 47 4.66 -4.01 -4.22
CA CYS A 47 5.81 -3.59 -4.99
C CYS A 47 5.39 -2.69 -6.16
N GLY A 48 6.25 -1.72 -6.48
CA GLY A 48 6.13 -0.87 -7.66
C GLY A 48 6.84 0.46 -7.42
N GLY A 49 6.20 1.57 -7.79
CA GLY A 49 6.74 2.90 -7.60
C GLY A 49 6.40 3.84 -8.76
N MET A 50 7.20 4.89 -8.89
CA MET A 50 7.15 5.84 -9.98
C MET A 50 7.38 5.16 -11.32
N THR A 51 6.61 5.57 -12.33
CA THR A 51 6.87 5.20 -13.73
C THR A 51 8.11 5.92 -14.25
N ALA A 52 8.76 5.32 -15.26
CA ALA A 52 10.02 5.85 -15.80
C ALA A 52 9.84 7.29 -16.32
N GLY A 53 10.73 8.19 -15.89
CA GLY A 53 10.72 9.60 -16.27
C GLY A 53 9.83 10.50 -15.39
N ASN A 54 9.13 9.93 -14.40
CA ASN A 54 8.29 10.68 -13.47
C ASN A 54 8.87 10.76 -12.05
N GLU A 55 10.12 10.34 -11.83
CA GLU A 55 10.76 10.32 -10.51
C GLU A 55 10.81 11.70 -9.83
N ALA A 56 10.86 12.78 -10.61
CA ALA A 56 10.82 14.15 -10.10
C ALA A 56 9.49 14.51 -9.39
N LEU A 57 8.41 13.76 -9.66
CA LEU A 57 7.10 13.93 -9.03
C LEU A 57 6.92 13.09 -7.77
N ALA A 58 7.95 12.35 -7.33
CA ALA A 58 7.81 11.37 -6.25
C ALA A 58 7.26 11.99 -4.96
N ASN A 59 7.77 13.14 -4.53
CA ASN A 59 7.35 13.77 -3.28
C ASN A 59 5.88 14.22 -3.31
N GLN A 60 5.43 14.79 -4.44
CA GLN A 60 4.03 15.17 -4.64
C GLN A 60 3.12 13.94 -4.71
N THR A 61 3.57 12.90 -5.42
CA THR A 61 2.85 11.63 -5.55
C THR A 61 2.66 10.96 -4.20
N PHE A 62 3.69 10.90 -3.35
CA PHE A 62 3.57 10.31 -2.01
C PHE A 62 2.73 11.17 -1.06
N SER A 63 2.76 12.49 -1.22
CA SER A 63 1.85 13.38 -0.49
C SER A 63 0.40 13.10 -0.87
N PHE A 64 0.11 13.01 -2.16
CA PHE A 64 -1.23 12.66 -2.66
C PHE A 64 -1.66 11.25 -2.27
N LEU A 65 -0.77 10.26 -2.33
CA LEU A 65 -1.05 8.88 -1.91
C LEU A 65 -1.51 8.83 -0.45
N LYS A 66 -0.84 9.57 0.46
CA LYS A 66 -1.27 9.65 1.87
C LYS A 66 -2.68 10.21 2.02
N GLN A 67 -3.05 11.20 1.19
CA GLN A 67 -4.41 11.73 1.18
C GLN A 67 -5.42 10.66 0.75
N ALA A 68 -5.13 9.93 -0.34
CA ALA A 68 -5.98 8.86 -0.86
C ALA A 68 -6.17 7.72 0.16
N LEU A 69 -5.08 7.27 0.78
CA LEU A 69 -5.11 6.21 1.81
C LEU A 69 -5.79 6.64 3.12
N SER A 70 -6.03 7.95 3.31
CA SER A 70 -6.77 8.48 4.46
C SER A 70 -8.28 8.55 4.21
N GLN A 71 -8.73 8.22 2.98
CA GLN A 71 -10.15 8.21 2.66
C GLN A 71 -10.77 6.86 3.00
N ASP A 72 -11.99 6.91 3.50
CA ASP A 72 -12.83 5.75 3.73
C ASP A 72 -13.90 5.65 2.64
N GLU A 73 -14.28 4.43 2.26
CA GLU A 73 -15.36 4.17 1.30
C GLU A 73 -16.34 3.17 1.90
N SER A 74 -17.54 3.66 2.22
CA SER A 74 -18.57 2.84 2.83
C SER A 74 -18.94 1.65 1.95
N GLY A 75 -18.87 0.44 2.51
CA GLY A 75 -19.23 -0.80 1.83
C GLY A 75 -18.09 -1.42 1.02
N PHE A 76 -16.88 -0.86 1.05
CA PHE A 76 -15.69 -1.45 0.44
C PHE A 76 -14.67 -1.84 1.50
N GLU A 77 -14.48 -3.14 1.71
CA GLU A 77 -13.43 -3.70 2.57
C GLU A 77 -12.05 -3.57 1.90
N SER A 78 -11.55 -2.33 1.82
CA SER A 78 -10.28 -2.03 1.18
C SER A 78 -9.10 -2.47 2.04
N LEU A 79 -8.09 -3.02 1.37
CA LEU A 79 -6.77 -3.29 1.95
C LEU A 79 -5.76 -2.17 1.66
N ARG A 80 -6.18 -1.13 0.93
CA ARG A 80 -5.42 0.09 0.62
C ARG A 80 -6.31 1.32 0.80
N GLY A 81 -6.75 1.94 -0.29
CA GLY A 81 -7.61 3.12 -0.30
C GLY A 81 -8.94 2.87 -1.04
N PRO A 82 -9.75 3.90 -1.27
CA PRO A 82 -11.03 3.78 -1.96
C PRO A 82 -10.83 3.35 -3.43
N HIS A 83 -11.89 2.94 -4.12
CA HIS A 83 -11.83 2.64 -5.55
C HIS A 83 -11.29 3.81 -6.38
N ALA A 84 -11.66 5.03 -5.99
CA ALA A 84 -11.19 6.25 -6.63
C ALA A 84 -11.11 7.40 -5.63
N PHE A 85 -10.12 8.27 -5.81
CA PHE A 85 -9.99 9.54 -5.11
C PHE A 85 -9.34 10.58 -6.03
N GLY A 86 -9.74 11.85 -5.94
CA GLY A 86 -9.21 12.92 -6.77
C GLY A 86 -8.97 14.20 -5.98
N ASP A 87 -7.86 14.88 -6.29
CA ASP A 87 -7.49 16.18 -5.72
C ASP A 87 -6.78 17.02 -6.79
N GLY A 88 -7.50 18.00 -7.36
CA GLY A 88 -7.02 18.79 -8.50
C GLY A 88 -6.68 17.92 -9.72
N GLU A 89 -5.43 18.00 -10.18
CA GLU A 89 -4.90 17.26 -11.34
C GLU A 89 -4.52 15.81 -11.01
N TRP A 90 -4.65 15.40 -9.75
CA TRP A 90 -4.27 14.08 -9.26
C TRP A 90 -5.47 13.16 -9.17
N GLN A 91 -5.29 11.92 -9.63
CA GLN A 91 -6.29 10.87 -9.57
C GLN A 91 -5.66 9.60 -9.00
N TYR A 92 -6.33 9.00 -8.04
CA TYR A 92 -6.00 7.71 -7.44
C TYR A 92 -7.03 6.68 -7.91
N SER A 93 -6.57 5.46 -8.15
CA SER A 93 -7.46 4.32 -8.30
C SER A 93 -6.88 3.09 -7.63
N TYR A 94 -7.78 2.29 -7.05
CA TYR A 94 -7.45 1.00 -6.47
C TYR A 94 -8.44 -0.05 -6.94
N THR A 95 -7.91 -1.21 -7.33
CA THR A 95 -8.72 -2.39 -7.66
C THR A 95 -8.21 -3.57 -6.87
N GLN A 96 -9.13 -4.38 -6.36
CA GLN A 96 -8.84 -5.59 -5.60
C GLN A 96 -9.63 -6.75 -6.18
N LYS A 97 -8.97 -7.90 -6.31
CA LYS A 97 -9.62 -9.18 -6.56
C LYS A 97 -9.46 -10.03 -5.31
N GLY A 98 -10.56 -10.57 -4.80
CA GLY A 98 -10.58 -11.35 -3.57
C GLY A 98 -10.79 -10.49 -2.32
N LEU A 99 -10.71 -11.14 -1.16
CA LEU A 99 -10.95 -10.55 0.15
C LEU A 99 -9.68 -10.67 1.01
N ILE A 100 -9.78 -10.25 2.28
CA ILE A 100 -8.65 -10.24 3.21
C ILE A 100 -7.94 -11.60 3.37
N ASP A 101 -8.62 -12.72 3.10
CA ASP A 101 -8.09 -14.08 3.19
C ASP A 101 -7.21 -14.48 2.00
N ASN A 102 -7.47 -13.95 0.80
CA ASN A 102 -6.68 -14.14 -0.41
C ASN A 102 -7.03 -13.07 -1.44
N PHE A 103 -6.07 -12.19 -1.75
CA PHE A 103 -6.28 -11.09 -2.69
C PHE A 103 -5.09 -10.77 -3.58
N SER A 104 -5.40 -10.09 -4.68
CA SER A 104 -4.45 -9.31 -5.47
C SER A 104 -4.98 -7.90 -5.69
N GLY A 105 -4.16 -6.90 -5.44
CA GLY A 105 -4.49 -5.49 -5.60
C GLY A 105 -3.65 -4.80 -6.69
N TYR A 106 -4.24 -3.79 -7.33
CA TYR A 106 -3.54 -2.86 -8.20
C TYR A 106 -3.91 -1.43 -7.83
N GLU A 107 -2.90 -0.66 -7.45
CA GLU A 107 -2.98 0.75 -7.09
C GLU A 107 -2.29 1.58 -8.18
N GLU A 108 -2.92 2.66 -8.60
CA GLU A 108 -2.40 3.55 -9.63
C GLU A 108 -2.67 5.01 -9.26
N ILE A 109 -1.69 5.88 -9.52
CA ILE A 109 -1.85 7.33 -9.44
C ILE A 109 -1.56 7.95 -10.80
N ARG A 110 -2.46 8.84 -11.23
CA ARG A 110 -2.31 9.69 -12.41
C ARG A 110 -2.12 11.14 -12.01
N TYR A 111 -1.30 11.83 -12.79
CA TYR A 111 -1.16 13.28 -12.79
C TYR A 111 -1.40 13.77 -14.21
N GLN A 112 -2.39 14.64 -14.41
CA GLN A 112 -2.80 15.12 -15.74
C GLN A 112 -3.07 13.95 -16.71
N ASP A 113 -3.88 12.99 -16.24
CA ASP A 113 -4.27 11.74 -16.94
C ASP A 113 -3.14 10.76 -17.30
N LYS A 114 -1.88 11.07 -16.95
CA LYS A 114 -0.73 10.20 -17.17
C LYS A 114 -0.42 9.39 -15.92
N VAL A 115 -0.22 8.09 -16.07
CA VAL A 115 0.19 7.20 -14.97
C VAL A 115 1.61 7.54 -14.53
N VAL A 116 1.74 8.05 -13.30
CA VAL A 116 3.03 8.45 -12.71
C VAL A 116 3.50 7.47 -11.65
N PHE A 117 2.62 6.64 -11.11
CA PHE A 117 2.94 5.67 -10.07
C PHE A 117 1.99 4.48 -10.08
N PHE A 118 2.49 3.30 -9.70
CA PHE A 118 1.66 2.14 -9.43
C PHE A 118 2.25 1.25 -8.35
N HIS A 119 1.40 0.53 -7.63
CA HIS A 119 1.76 -0.62 -6.79
C HIS A 119 0.92 -1.83 -7.16
N ARG A 120 1.53 -3.01 -7.04
CA ARG A 120 0.83 -4.30 -7.06
C ARG A 120 0.93 -4.90 -5.67
N ALA A 121 -0.18 -5.45 -5.19
CA ALA A 121 -0.25 -6.11 -3.90
C ALA A 121 -0.72 -7.56 -4.06
N ILE A 122 -0.18 -8.47 -3.26
CA ILE A 122 -0.70 -9.83 -3.10
C ILE A 122 -0.65 -10.18 -1.62
N GLY A 123 -1.71 -10.80 -1.11
CA GLY A 123 -1.74 -11.16 0.30
C GLY A 123 -2.89 -12.05 0.68
N GLY A 124 -2.94 -12.39 1.96
CA GLY A 124 -3.94 -13.29 2.50
C GLY A 124 -3.58 -13.82 3.88
N THR A 125 -4.45 -14.68 4.40
CA THR A 125 -4.23 -15.39 5.67
C THR A 125 -3.10 -16.39 5.56
N VAL A 126 -2.37 -16.58 6.66
CA VAL A 126 -1.28 -17.55 6.80
C VAL A 126 -1.60 -18.45 7.99
N SER A 127 -1.39 -19.76 7.84
CA SER A 127 -1.73 -20.78 8.85
C SER A 127 -0.58 -21.73 9.15
#